data_AF-A0A8S3RY29-F1
#
_entry.id   AF-A0A8S3RY29-F1
#
_cell.length_a   1.000
_cell.length_b   1.000
_cell.length_c   1.000
_cell.angle_alpha   90.00
_cell.angle_beta   90.00
_cell.angle_gamma   90.00
#
_symmetry.space_group_name_H-M   'P 1'
#
loop_
_entity.id
_entity.type
_entity.pdbx_description
1 polymer ?
#
loop_
_entity_poly.entity_id
_entity_poly.type
_entity_poly.pdbx_seq_one_letter_code
_entity_poly.pdbx_strand_id
1 'polypeptide(L)'
;MSNSDPDLDVRDPTESSGVNTDLSTDGAVSLFSIVLSNALEQQKNNIIQHFESRVANEKSEKATGVDATDFTFWSEGNRIQHSFNLERSDRLSKIDSFVKFNTLDAVSRLISEEKEALRKRNKILKTADKHGWDTVQEYLDSPLADNKDDAVNLRSAITRANSRRRNSKPYDRPVEKINKW
;
A
#
# COMPACT_ATOMS: atom_id res chain seq x y z
N MET A 1 -29.97 -95.61 -26.61
CA MET A 1 -30.35 -94.30 -26.01
C MET A 1 -29.22 -93.94 -25.06
N SER A 2 -28.32 -93.04 -25.49
CA SER A 2 -28.03 -91.71 -24.88
C SER A 2 -27.60 -91.77 -23.40
N ASN A 3 -26.56 -91.11 -22.90
CA ASN A 3 -25.52 -90.14 -23.32
C ASN A 3 -24.46 -90.21 -22.19
N SER A 4 -23.14 -90.24 -22.44
CA SER A 4 -22.18 -89.12 -22.30
C SER A 4 -22.07 -88.47 -20.90
N ASP A 5 -21.04 -88.86 -20.13
CA ASP A 5 -20.00 -88.10 -19.35
C ASP A 5 -20.25 -86.64 -18.85
N PRO A 6 -19.38 -86.04 -17.97
CA PRO A 6 -18.63 -86.53 -16.79
C PRO A 6 -18.55 -85.44 -15.64
N ASP A 7 -17.73 -85.71 -14.62
CA ASP A 7 -16.99 -84.78 -13.73
C ASP A 7 -17.66 -83.50 -13.16
N LEU A 8 -17.87 -83.50 -11.83
CA LEU A 8 -17.97 -82.27 -11.05
C LEU A 8 -16.65 -82.02 -10.30
N ASP A 9 -15.88 -81.16 -10.93
CA ASP A 9 -14.63 -80.54 -10.50
C ASP A 9 -14.82 -79.74 -9.20
N VAL A 10 -13.90 -79.95 -8.27
CA VAL A 10 -13.73 -79.16 -7.04
C VAL A 10 -12.93 -77.92 -7.43
N ARG A 11 -13.56 -76.73 -7.46
CA ARG A 11 -12.84 -75.44 -7.39
C ARG A 11 -13.70 -74.22 -7.02
N ASP A 12 -13.09 -73.41 -6.17
CA ASP A 12 -13.50 -72.23 -5.38
C ASP A 12 -13.90 -70.99 -6.23
N PRO A 13 -14.52 -69.92 -5.66
CA PRO A 13 -13.66 -68.81 -5.24
C PRO A 13 -14.16 -67.99 -4.03
N THR A 14 -13.33 -67.94 -3.00
CA THR A 14 -13.15 -66.76 -2.15
C THR A 14 -12.39 -65.68 -2.92
N GLU A 15 -13.04 -64.97 -3.84
CA GLU A 15 -12.47 -63.76 -4.44
C GLU A 15 -12.99 -62.49 -3.75
N SER A 16 -12.29 -62.17 -2.66
CA SER A 16 -12.16 -60.81 -2.13
C SER A 16 -11.63 -59.88 -3.23
N SER A 17 -12.53 -59.20 -3.93
CA SER A 17 -12.20 -58.02 -4.74
C SER A 17 -12.15 -56.78 -3.84
N GLY A 18 -11.19 -56.79 -2.91
CA GLY A 18 -10.63 -55.56 -2.40
C GLY A 18 -9.86 -54.93 -3.55
N VAL A 19 -10.39 -53.84 -4.12
CA VAL A 19 -9.65 -52.98 -5.04
C VAL A 19 -8.52 -52.34 -4.24
N ASN A 20 -7.43 -53.09 -4.05
CA ASN A 20 -6.16 -52.54 -3.66
C ASN A 20 -5.66 -51.79 -4.90
N THR A 21 -5.95 -50.49 -4.95
CA THR A 21 -5.17 -49.57 -5.78
C THR A 21 -3.76 -49.59 -5.21
N ASP A 22 -2.96 -50.56 -5.62
CA ASP A 22 -1.53 -50.57 -5.41
C ASP A 22 -0.99 -49.41 -6.26
N LEU A 23 -1.01 -48.22 -5.67
CA LEU A 23 -0.46 -47.03 -6.28
C LEU A 23 1.05 -47.29 -6.36
N SER A 24 1.48 -47.82 -7.50
CA SER A 24 2.89 -48.06 -7.81
C SER A 24 3.69 -46.86 -7.35
N THR A 25 4.82 -47.11 -6.67
CA THR A 25 5.71 -46.07 -6.17
C THR A 25 6.08 -45.07 -7.28
N ASP A 26 6.20 -45.54 -8.52
CA ASP A 26 6.41 -44.74 -9.72
C ASP A 26 5.22 -43.80 -10.02
N GLY A 27 3.99 -44.29 -9.86
CA GLY A 27 2.78 -43.48 -9.96
C GLY A 27 2.67 -42.42 -8.86
N ALA A 28 3.04 -42.77 -7.62
CA ALA A 28 3.06 -41.82 -6.50
C ALA A 28 4.12 -40.72 -6.69
N VAL A 29 5.32 -41.08 -7.16
CA VAL A 29 6.41 -40.13 -7.46
C VAL A 29 6.03 -39.24 -8.64
N SER A 30 5.39 -39.79 -9.68
CA SER A 30 4.90 -39.03 -10.82
C SER A 30 3.84 -38.00 -10.41
N LEU A 31 2.86 -38.40 -9.60
CA LEU A 31 1.85 -37.49 -9.05
C LEU A 31 2.49 -36.40 -8.18
N PHE A 32 3.46 -36.76 -7.32
CA PHE A 32 4.19 -35.81 -6.51
C PHE A 32 4.97 -34.80 -7.39
N SER A 33 5.63 -35.26 -8.44
CA SER A 33 6.33 -34.41 -9.40
C SER A 33 5.38 -33.43 -10.08
N ILE A 34 4.21 -33.89 -10.53
CA ILE A 34 3.18 -33.05 -11.14
C ILE A 34 2.69 -31.98 -10.15
N VAL A 35 2.38 -32.38 -8.92
CA VAL A 35 1.93 -31.45 -7.86
C VAL A 35 3.02 -30.42 -7.56
N LEU A 36 4.28 -30.84 -7.48
CA LEU A 36 5.42 -29.97 -7.23
C LEU A 36 5.65 -29.00 -8.39
N SER A 37 5.61 -29.47 -9.63
CA SER A 37 5.72 -28.62 -10.83
C SER A 37 4.59 -27.59 -10.87
N ASN A 38 3.35 -28.00 -10.59
CA ASN A 38 2.21 -27.08 -10.53
C ASN A 38 2.38 -26.04 -9.41
N ALA A 39 2.84 -26.45 -8.24
CA ALA A 39 3.10 -25.53 -7.12
C ALA A 39 4.21 -24.53 -7.46
N LEU A 40 5.28 -24.98 -8.13
CA LEU A 40 6.38 -24.13 -8.57
C LEU A 40 5.96 -23.16 -9.69
N GLU A 41 5.16 -23.61 -10.65
CA GLU A 41 4.62 -22.76 -11.72
C GLU A 41 3.68 -21.69 -11.15
N GLN A 42 2.82 -22.07 -10.19
CA GLN A 42 1.99 -21.11 -9.46
C GLN A 42 2.83 -20.09 -8.69
N GLN A 43 3.87 -20.54 -7.98
CA GLN A 43 4.76 -19.64 -7.26
C GLN A 43 5.51 -18.69 -8.20
N LYS A 44 6.01 -19.19 -9.34
CA LYS A 44 6.64 -18.39 -10.40
C LYS A 44 5.67 -17.34 -10.94
N ASN A 45 4.43 -17.71 -11.25
CA ASN A 45 3.41 -16.79 -11.74
C ASN A 45 3.06 -15.70 -10.71
N ASN A 46 2.96 -16.07 -9.43
CA ASN A 46 2.77 -15.10 -8.34
C ASN A 46 3.95 -14.11 -8.24
N ILE A 47 5.19 -14.59 -8.39
CA ILE A 47 6.39 -13.74 -8.39
C ILE A 47 6.38 -12.80 -9.61
N ILE A 48 6.07 -13.30 -10.80
CA ILE A 48 6.00 -12.50 -12.03
C ILE A 48 4.92 -11.42 -11.89
N GLN A 49 3.70 -11.79 -11.50
CA GLN A 49 2.60 -10.84 -11.31
C GLN A 49 2.95 -9.77 -10.26
N HIS A 50 3.65 -10.15 -9.19
CA HIS A 50 4.12 -9.19 -8.20
C HIS A 50 5.19 -8.24 -8.77
N PHE A 51 6.13 -8.76 -9.56
CA PHE A 51 7.16 -7.93 -10.20
C PHE A 51 6.55 -6.98 -11.23
N GLU A 52 5.61 -7.47 -12.06
CA GLU A 52 4.85 -6.66 -13.01
C GLU A 52 4.05 -5.58 -12.30
N SER A 53 3.38 -5.90 -11.18
CA SER A 53 2.65 -4.92 -10.37
C SER A 53 3.59 -3.87 -9.76
N ARG A 54 4.78 -4.27 -9.32
CA ARG A 54 5.81 -3.33 -8.84
C ARG A 54 6.36 -2.45 -9.94
N VAL A 55 6.66 -3.00 -11.11
CA VAL A 55 7.12 -2.22 -12.28
C VAL A 55 6.03 -1.28 -12.79
N ALA A 56 4.76 -1.71 -12.78
CA ALA A 56 3.62 -0.87 -13.13
C ALA A 56 3.42 0.25 -12.11
N ASN A 57 3.50 -0.05 -10.81
CA ASN A 57 3.44 0.96 -9.75
C ASN A 57 4.64 1.92 -9.81
N GLU A 58 5.86 1.45 -10.06
CA GLU A 58 7.04 2.33 -10.22
C GLU A 58 6.93 3.20 -11.48
N LYS A 59 6.33 2.68 -12.57
CA LYS A 59 6.00 3.48 -13.76
C LYS A 59 4.90 4.50 -13.47
N SER A 60 3.88 4.15 -12.69
CA SER A 60 2.86 5.11 -12.27
C SER A 60 3.42 6.13 -11.29
N GLU A 61 4.27 5.73 -10.34
CA GLU A 61 4.95 6.62 -9.39
C GLU A 61 5.84 7.63 -10.13
N LYS A 62 6.57 7.19 -11.17
CA LYS A 62 7.33 8.08 -12.08
C LYS A 62 6.45 8.93 -12.98
N ALA A 63 5.22 8.52 -13.28
CA ALA A 63 4.24 9.33 -14.01
C ALA A 63 3.43 10.27 -13.10
N THR A 64 3.32 9.97 -11.80
CA THR A 64 2.67 10.84 -10.79
C THR A 64 3.64 11.83 -10.16
N GLY A 65 4.95 11.61 -10.32
CA GLY A 65 5.99 12.59 -10.07
C GLY A 65 6.03 13.63 -11.20
N VAL A 66 5.01 14.50 -11.24
CA VAL A 66 4.91 15.65 -12.17
C VAL A 66 4.69 15.24 -13.63
N ASP A 67 3.41 15.12 -14.04
CA ASP A 67 2.83 15.45 -15.36
C ASP A 67 1.77 14.44 -15.85
N ALA A 68 0.50 14.69 -15.49
CA ALA A 68 -0.65 14.26 -16.29
C ALA A 68 -1.91 15.13 -16.10
N THR A 69 -1.81 16.25 -15.39
CA THR A 69 -2.87 17.27 -15.35
C THR A 69 -2.19 18.63 -15.29
N ASP A 70 -2.58 19.57 -16.15
CA ASP A 70 -2.25 21.02 -16.11
C ASP A 70 -2.68 21.72 -14.79
N PHE A 71 -3.01 20.94 -13.77
CA PHE A 71 -3.59 21.38 -12.53
C PHE A 71 -2.49 21.76 -11.54
N THR A 72 -2.37 23.07 -11.31
CA THR A 72 -1.52 23.62 -10.26
C THR A 72 -2.37 24.00 -9.06
N PHE A 73 -1.96 23.57 -7.86
CA PHE A 73 -2.60 24.01 -6.64
C PHE A 73 -2.25 25.48 -6.38
N TRP A 74 -3.26 26.36 -6.37
CA TRP A 74 -3.07 27.75 -5.98
C TRP A 74 -2.74 27.88 -4.48
N SER A 75 -3.42 27.10 -3.62
CA SER A 75 -3.15 27.11 -2.19
C SER A 75 -2.02 26.15 -1.83
N GLU A 76 -1.00 26.66 -1.16
CA GLU A 76 0.09 25.85 -0.59
C GLU A 76 -0.44 24.74 0.34
N GLY A 77 -1.47 25.05 1.14
CA GLY A 77 -2.11 24.07 2.02
C GLY A 77 -2.70 22.87 1.25
N ASN A 78 -3.33 23.14 0.11
CA ASN A 78 -3.90 22.09 -0.74
C ASN A 78 -2.81 21.26 -1.42
N ARG A 79 -1.71 21.90 -1.86
CA ARG A 79 -0.54 21.20 -2.40
C ARG A 79 0.07 20.23 -1.37
N ILE A 80 0.28 20.70 -0.15
CA ILE A 80 0.81 19.88 0.94
C ILE A 80 -0.16 18.74 1.28
N GLN A 81 -1.48 18.99 1.31
CA GLN A 81 -2.46 17.95 1.58
C GLN A 81 -2.48 16.88 0.48
N HIS A 82 -2.39 17.30 -0.78
CA HIS A 82 -2.34 16.38 -1.90
C HIS A 82 -1.09 15.48 -1.84
N SER A 83 0.09 16.07 -1.61
CA SER A 83 1.33 15.31 -1.47
C SER A 83 1.27 14.30 -0.31
N PHE A 84 0.71 14.71 0.84
CA PHE A 84 0.49 13.82 1.98
C PHE A 84 -0.45 12.65 1.62
N ASN A 85 -1.51 12.91 0.86
CA ASN A 85 -2.46 11.88 0.43
C ASN A 85 -1.79 10.89 -0.54
N LEU A 86 -0.96 11.37 -1.45
CA LEU A 86 -0.23 10.52 -2.39
C LEU A 86 0.71 9.57 -1.65
N GLU A 87 1.53 10.08 -0.73
CA GLU A 87 2.42 9.24 0.09
C GLU A 87 1.61 8.18 0.87
N ARG A 88 0.42 8.56 1.38
CA ARG A 88 -0.45 7.64 2.13
C ARG A 88 -1.00 6.53 1.24
N SER A 89 -1.36 6.87 0.00
CA SER A 89 -1.79 5.90 -1.01
C SER A 89 -0.70 4.88 -1.29
N ASP A 90 0.55 5.33 -1.48
CA ASP A 90 1.68 4.43 -1.75
C ASP A 90 1.97 3.49 -0.57
N ARG A 91 1.87 4.01 0.66
CA ARG A 91 2.04 3.20 1.87
C ARG A 91 0.92 2.17 2.05
N LEU A 92 -0.33 2.53 1.74
CA LEU A 92 -1.43 1.57 1.74
C LEU A 92 -1.23 0.46 0.70
N SER A 93 -0.72 0.78 -0.49
CA SER A 93 -0.33 -0.22 -1.51
C SER A 93 0.78 -1.17 -1.02
N LYS A 94 1.74 -0.65 -0.22
CA LYS A 94 2.76 -1.48 0.42
C LYS A 94 2.17 -2.40 1.49
N ILE A 95 1.17 -1.95 2.26
CA ILE A 95 0.44 -2.82 3.20
C ILE A 95 -0.24 -3.96 2.46
N ASP A 96 -0.97 -3.66 1.39
CA ASP A 96 -1.64 -4.68 0.57
C ASP A 96 -0.64 -5.73 0.05
N SER A 97 0.54 -5.28 -0.38
CA SER A 97 1.64 -6.16 -0.79
C SER A 97 2.11 -7.05 0.36
N PHE A 98 2.39 -6.49 1.55
CA PHE A 98 2.86 -7.27 2.70
C PHE A 98 1.84 -8.25 3.25
N VAL A 99 0.54 -7.92 3.19
CA VAL A 99 -0.53 -8.86 3.53
C VAL A 99 -0.48 -10.09 2.63
N LYS A 100 -0.25 -9.90 1.32
CA LYS A 100 -0.12 -11.02 0.35
C LYS A 100 1.09 -11.92 0.61
N PHE A 101 2.17 -11.39 1.19
CA PHE A 101 3.36 -12.16 1.57
C PHE A 101 3.33 -12.72 3.00
N ASN A 102 2.19 -12.58 3.70
CA ASN A 102 2.01 -13.03 5.08
C ASN A 102 3.04 -12.45 6.07
N THR A 103 3.56 -11.24 5.82
CA THR A 103 4.51 -10.55 6.70
C THR A 103 3.78 -9.68 7.72
N LEU A 104 3.04 -10.31 8.63
CA LEU A 104 2.11 -9.65 9.55
C LEU A 104 2.78 -8.63 10.49
N ASP A 105 4.03 -8.84 10.89
CA ASP A 105 4.78 -7.90 11.73
C ASP A 105 5.07 -6.59 10.97
N ALA A 106 5.50 -6.69 9.71
CA ALA A 106 5.73 -5.54 8.85
C ALA A 106 4.43 -4.76 8.59
N VAL A 107 3.30 -5.47 8.40
CA VAL A 107 1.97 -4.88 8.28
C VAL A 107 1.60 -4.09 9.53
N SER A 108 1.74 -4.69 10.72
CA SER A 108 1.42 -4.05 12.00
C SER A 108 2.24 -2.78 12.24
N ARG A 109 3.55 -2.85 11.95
CA ARG A 109 4.45 -1.69 12.03
C ARG A 109 4.01 -0.58 11.08
N LEU A 110 3.78 -0.91 9.80
CA LEU A 110 3.39 0.11 8.83
C LEU A 110 2.07 0.77 9.23
N ILE A 111 1.05 -0.01 9.60
CA ILE A 111 -0.24 0.53 10.09
C ILE A 111 -0.05 1.48 11.28
N SER A 112 0.87 1.16 12.18
CA SER A 112 1.16 2.02 13.34
C SER A 112 1.80 3.34 12.90
N GLU A 113 2.76 3.30 11.99
CA GLU A 113 3.34 4.50 11.35
C GLU A 113 2.27 5.34 10.64
N GLU A 114 1.33 4.68 9.93
CA GLU A 114 0.24 5.37 9.22
C GLU A 114 -0.69 6.10 10.18
N LYS A 115 -1.06 5.45 11.29
CA LYS A 115 -1.89 6.04 12.34
C LYS A 115 -1.20 7.24 12.98
N GLU A 116 0.09 7.16 13.26
CA GLU A 116 0.85 8.28 13.82
C GLU A 116 0.93 9.46 12.86
N ALA A 117 1.22 9.20 11.59
CA ALA A 117 1.35 10.25 10.61
C ALA A 117 0.00 10.92 10.29
N LEU A 118 -1.12 10.18 10.33
CA LEU A 118 -2.47 10.74 10.31
C LEU A 118 -2.76 11.61 11.54
N ARG A 119 -2.35 11.19 12.75
CA ARG A 119 -2.49 12.00 13.97
C ARG A 119 -1.70 13.31 13.87
N LYS A 120 -0.45 13.25 13.43
CA LYS A 120 0.40 14.43 13.19
C LYS A 120 -0.27 15.37 12.17
N ARG A 121 -0.81 14.83 11.08
CA ARG A 121 -1.50 15.63 10.07
C ARG A 121 -2.78 16.30 10.57
N ASN A 122 -3.62 15.57 11.32
CA ASN A 122 -4.83 16.14 11.91
C ASN A 122 -4.52 17.30 12.86
N LYS A 123 -3.39 17.24 13.57
CA LYS A 123 -2.93 18.35 14.39
C LYS A 123 -2.50 19.55 13.54
N ILE A 124 -1.75 19.33 12.46
CA ILE A 124 -1.38 20.39 11.50
C ILE A 124 -2.63 21.08 10.93
N LEU A 125 -3.64 20.30 10.52
CA LEU A 125 -4.89 20.85 9.99
C LEU A 125 -5.63 21.70 11.03
N LYS A 126 -5.71 21.25 12.29
CA LYS A 126 -6.29 22.05 13.39
C LYS A 126 -5.52 23.36 13.63
N THR A 127 -4.19 23.33 13.54
CA THR A 127 -3.37 24.54 13.64
C THR A 127 -3.59 25.47 12.46
N ALA A 128 -3.67 24.93 11.23
CA ALA A 128 -3.96 25.71 10.03
C ALA A 128 -5.35 26.37 10.10
N ASP A 129 -6.36 25.63 10.54
CA ASP A 129 -7.73 26.12 10.68
C ASP A 129 -7.81 27.28 11.70
N LYS A 130 -7.13 27.15 12.83
CA LYS A 130 -7.16 28.15 13.90
C LYS A 130 -6.22 29.34 13.68
N HIS A 131 -5.07 29.15 13.05
CA HIS A 131 -3.97 30.12 13.02
C HIS A 131 -3.41 30.41 11.61
N GLY A 132 -3.92 29.73 10.58
CA GLY A 132 -3.48 29.84 9.20
C GLY A 132 -2.23 29.02 8.87
N TRP A 133 -1.99 28.82 7.58
CA TRP A 133 -0.87 28.05 7.05
C TRP A 133 0.51 28.67 7.35
N ASP A 134 0.60 30.00 7.49
CA ASP A 134 1.85 30.67 7.89
C ASP A 134 2.35 30.19 9.26
N THR A 135 1.43 29.95 10.20
CA THR A 135 1.75 29.44 11.55
C THR A 135 2.19 27.99 11.47
N VAL A 136 1.60 27.20 10.58
CA VAL A 136 2.00 25.81 10.36
C VAL A 136 3.42 25.74 9.81
N GLN A 137 3.76 26.61 8.85
CA GLN A 137 5.12 26.66 8.29
C GLN A 137 6.15 26.96 9.38
N GLU A 138 5.90 28.00 10.19
CA GLU A 138 6.76 28.37 11.33
C GLU A 138 6.85 27.30 12.43
N TYR A 139 5.83 26.44 12.55
CA TYR A 139 5.78 25.34 13.49
C TYR A 139 6.57 24.12 12.98
N LEU A 140 6.48 23.81 11.68
CA LEU A 140 7.21 22.71 11.05
C LEU A 140 8.70 23.02 10.88
N ASP A 141 9.05 24.27 10.61
CA ASP A 141 10.45 24.71 10.40
C ASP A 141 11.25 24.83 11.70
N SER A 142 10.64 24.61 12.88
CA SER A 142 11.30 24.81 14.16
C SER A 142 12.11 23.57 14.59
N PRO A 143 13.47 23.65 14.69
CA PRO A 143 14.34 22.50 14.99
C PRO A 143 14.24 21.97 16.44
N LEU A 144 13.41 22.58 17.30
CA LEU A 144 13.18 22.20 18.70
C LEU A 144 11.86 21.42 18.88
N ALA A 145 11.27 20.89 17.81
CA ALA A 145 9.98 20.22 17.80
C ALA A 145 10.01 18.76 18.32
N ASP A 146 10.88 18.45 19.29
CA ASP A 146 10.84 17.19 20.01
C ASP A 146 9.87 17.29 21.21
N ASN A 147 8.66 16.76 21.00
CA ASN A 147 7.58 16.27 21.87
C ASN A 147 7.34 16.79 23.31
N LYS A 148 8.25 17.48 24.01
CA LYS A 148 8.07 17.95 25.39
C LYS A 148 7.61 19.41 25.50
N ASP A 149 7.96 20.27 24.53
CA ASP A 149 7.68 21.72 24.55
C ASP A 149 6.69 22.19 23.47
N ASP A 150 5.78 21.30 23.08
CA ASP A 150 4.93 21.48 21.91
C ASP A 150 3.98 22.71 22.00
N ALA A 151 3.49 23.02 23.20
CA ALA A 151 2.67 24.21 23.43
C ALA A 151 3.50 25.51 23.36
N VAL A 152 4.76 25.47 23.81
CA VAL A 152 5.69 26.61 23.73
C VAL A 152 6.09 26.86 22.28
N ASN A 153 6.29 25.78 21.52
CA ASN A 153 6.59 25.82 20.09
C ASN A 153 5.43 26.43 19.29
N LEU A 154 4.19 25.99 19.55
CA LEU A 154 3.02 26.58 18.89
C LEU A 154 2.87 28.07 19.22
N ARG A 155 3.05 28.48 20.48
CA ARG A 155 3.00 29.91 20.87
C ARG A 155 4.09 30.73 20.18
N SER A 156 5.29 30.17 20.05
CA SER A 156 6.40 30.81 19.36
C SER A 156 6.11 30.96 17.86
N ALA A 157 5.60 29.92 17.21
CA ALA A 157 5.20 29.96 15.81
C ALA A 157 4.09 30.98 15.55
N ILE A 158 3.05 31.04 16.40
CA ILE A 158 1.98 32.06 16.32
C ILE A 158 2.58 33.47 16.41
N THR A 159 3.51 33.69 17.35
CA THR A 159 4.15 34.99 17.56
C THR A 159 4.98 35.40 16.34
N ARG A 160 5.77 34.49 15.77
CA ARG A 160 6.56 34.73 14.56
C ARG A 160 5.67 35.01 13.35
N ALA A 161 4.65 34.20 13.12
CA ALA A 161 3.70 34.39 12.02
C ALA A 161 2.98 35.74 12.13
N ASN A 162 2.49 36.11 13.32
CA ASN A 162 1.85 37.40 13.55
C ASN A 162 2.83 38.58 13.37
N SER A 163 4.09 38.44 13.78
CA SER A 163 5.12 39.46 13.55
C SER A 163 5.38 39.66 12.04
N ARG A 164 5.50 38.58 11.26
CA ARG A 164 5.63 38.65 9.80
C ARG A 164 4.43 39.34 9.15
N ARG A 165 3.21 39.01 9.58
CA ARG A 165 1.98 39.66 9.08
C ARG A 165 1.94 41.16 9.41
N ARG A 166 2.44 41.58 10.58
CA ARG A 166 2.48 43.00 11.00
C ARG A 166 3.60 43.80 10.32
N ASN A 167 4.72 43.15 10.01
CA ASN A 167 5.89 43.79 9.38
C ASN A 167 5.84 43.76 7.85
N SER A 168 4.94 42.96 7.27
CA SER A 168 4.51 43.08 5.88
C SER A 168 3.86 44.45 5.68
N LYS A 169 4.64 45.44 5.21
CA LYS A 169 4.10 46.73 4.76
C LYS A 169 2.95 46.48 3.77
N PRO A 170 1.83 47.21 3.84
CA PRO A 170 0.87 47.21 2.75
C PRO A 170 1.62 47.70 1.51
N TYR A 171 1.74 46.87 0.49
CA TYR A 171 2.31 47.26 -0.79
C TYR A 171 1.55 48.48 -1.32
N ASP A 172 2.27 49.56 -1.66
CA ASP A 172 1.82 50.54 -2.65
C ASP A 172 1.41 49.74 -3.90
N ARG A 173 0.11 49.68 -4.20
CA ARG A 173 -0.34 49.17 -5.50
C ARG A 173 0.15 50.17 -6.56
N PRO A 174 0.93 49.76 -7.57
CA PRO A 174 1.10 50.60 -8.74
C PRO A 174 -0.29 50.80 -9.35
N VAL A 175 -0.73 52.04 -9.44
CA VAL A 175 -1.98 52.39 -10.10
C VAL A 175 -1.77 52.16 -11.59
N GLU A 176 -2.11 50.98 -12.10
CA GLU A 176 -2.17 50.76 -13.54
C GLU A 176 -3.23 51.71 -14.11
N LYS A 177 -2.76 52.68 -14.90
CA LYS A 177 -3.63 53.57 -15.66
C LYS A 177 -4.37 52.72 -16.67
N ILE A 178 -5.66 52.49 -16.41
CA ILE A 178 -6.58 51.88 -17.36
C ILE A 178 -6.68 52.83 -18.56
N ASN A 179 -6.00 52.51 -19.65
CA ASN A 179 -6.28 53.13 -20.94
C ASN A 179 -7.57 52.50 -21.48
N LYS A 180 -8.65 53.28 -21.44
CA LYS A 180 -9.89 52.96 -22.16
C LYS A 180 -9.66 53.15 -23.65
N TRP A 181 -9.86 52.09 -24.42
CA TRP A 181 -10.38 52.13 -25.79
C TRP A 181 -11.34 50.95 -25.96
#